data_AF-A0A4R7BXC8-F1
#
_entry.id   AF-A0A4R7BXC8-F1
#
_cell.length_a   1.000
_cell.length_b   1.000
_cell.length_c   1.000
_cell.angle_alpha   90.00
_cell.angle_beta   90.00
_cell.angle_gamma   90.00
#
_symmetry.space_group_name_H-M   'P 1'
#
loop_
_entity.id
_entity.type
_entity.pdbx_description
1 polymer ?
#
loop_
_entity_poly.entity_id
_entity_poly.type
_entity_poly.pdbx_seq_one_letter_code
_entity_poly.pdbx_strand_id
1 'polypeptide(L)' 'MRSAGLRPVQLWMPDSRRPGFADECRRQSGVVAAADTADHDLMTFLDAALSDVESADER' A
#
# COMPACT_ATOMS: atom_id res chain seq x y z
N MET A 1 17.33 -8.69 6.07
CA MET A 1 16.93 -7.32 5.66
C MET A 1 18.09 -6.53 5.08
N ARG A 2 19.13 -6.15 5.85
CA ARG A 2 20.30 -5.46 5.28
C ARG A 2 21.11 -6.32 4.30
N SER A 3 21.27 -7.61 4.60
CA SER A 3 21.88 -8.60 3.71
C SER A 3 21.08 -8.89 2.43
N ALA A 4 19.78 -8.55 2.42
CA ALA A 4 18.91 -8.65 1.25
C ALA A 4 18.86 -7.32 0.46
N GLY A 5 19.78 -6.38 0.72
CA GLY A 5 19.85 -5.09 0.03
C GLY A 5 18.87 -4.01 0.51
N LEU A 6 18.01 -4.29 1.50
CA LEU A 6 17.02 -3.33 1.99
C LEU A 6 17.64 -2.30 2.95
N ARG A 7 17.29 -1.02 2.76
CA ARG A 7 17.64 0.07 3.68
C ARG A 7 16.47 0.40 4.60
N PRO A 8 16.67 0.46 5.93
CA PRO A 8 15.62 0.90 6.84
C PRO A 8 15.32 2.38 6.65
N VAL A 9 14.03 2.73 6.65
CA VAL A 9 13.53 4.10 6.68
C VAL A 9 12.68 4.30 7.93
N GLN A 10 12.71 5.50 8.51
CA GLN A 10 11.91 5.85 9.67
C GLN A 10 10.78 6.78 9.25
N LEU A 11 9.56 6.31 9.42
CA LEU A 11 8.32 7.02 9.10
C LEU A 11 7.53 7.22 10.38
N TRP A 12 6.81 8.34 10.48
CA TRP A 12 5.87 8.59 11.57
C TRP A 12 4.51 8.02 11.19
N MET A 13 3.94 7.20 12.08
CA MET A 13 2.58 6.68 11.93
C MET A 13 1.61 7.41 12.86
N PRO A 14 0.35 7.59 12.46
CA PRO A 14 -0.67 8.08 13.37
C PRO A 14 -0.86 7.11 14.55
N ASP A 15 -1.15 7.63 15.74
CA ASP A 15 -1.46 6.81 16.90
C ASP A 15 -2.85 6.17 16.74
N SER A 16 -2.86 4.86 16.48
CA SER A 16 -4.09 4.09 16.25
C SER A 16 -4.98 3.96 17.49
N ARG A 17 -4.49 4.32 18.67
CA ARG A 17 -5.24 4.29 19.93
C ARG A 17 -6.03 5.57 20.19
N ARG A 18 -5.79 6.63 19.42
CA ARG A 18 -6.46 7.91 19.61
C ARG A 18 -7.96 7.76 19.29
N PRO A 19 -8.86 8.31 20.13
CA PRO A 19 -10.28 8.39 19.80
C PRO A 19 -10.50 9.03 18.43
N GLY A 20 -11.32 8.40 17.59
CA GLY A 20 -11.61 8.84 16.22
C GLY A 20 -10.67 8.31 15.14
N PHE A 21 -9.61 7.56 15.49
CA PHE A 21 -8.72 6.96 14.49
C PHE A 21 -9.47 6.05 13.50
N ALA A 22 -10.39 5.20 14.00
CA ALA A 22 -11.17 4.30 13.15
C ALA A 22 -12.05 5.05 12.13
N ASP A 23 -12.64 6.18 12.52
CA ASP A 23 -13.46 6.99 11.63
C ASP A 23 -12.61 7.71 10.58
N GLU A 24 -11.44 8.21 10.97
CA GLU A 24 -10.49 8.80 10.03
C GLU A 24 -9.92 7.76 9.06
N CYS A 25 -9.61 6.55 9.52
CA CYS A 25 -9.25 5.44 8.65
C CYS A 25 -10.35 5.15 7.64
N ARG A 26 -11.60 5.01 8.09
CA ARG A 26 -12.74 4.78 7.18
C ARG A 26 -12.86 5.89 6.13
N ARG A 27 -12.73 7.15 6.56
CA ARG A 27 -12.81 8.31 5.67
C ARG A 27 -11.67 8.30 4.64
N GLN A 28 -10.43 8.09 5.06
CA GLN A 28 -9.27 8.09 4.16
C GLN A 28 -9.26 6.88 3.22
N SER A 29 -9.59 5.68 3.71
CA SER A 29 -9.75 4.49 2.87
C SER A 29 -10.78 4.71 1.78
N GLY A 30 -11.90 5.39 2.09
CA GLY A 30 -12.89 5.77 1.08
C GLY A 30 -12.35 6.71 0.01
N VAL A 31 -11.51 7.69 0.38
CA VAL A 31 -10.87 8.60 -0.58
C VAL A 31 -9.91 7.85 -1.50
N VAL A 32 -9.07 6.98 -0.95
CA VAL A 32 -8.12 6.18 -1.74
C VAL A 32 -8.87 5.24 -2.69
N ALA A 33 -9.85 4.49 -2.19
CA ALA A 33 -10.63 3.58 -3.04
C ALA A 33 -11.34 4.30 -4.20
N ALA A 34 -11.85 5.51 -3.96
CA ALA A 34 -12.46 6.32 -5.02
C ALA A 34 -11.43 6.78 -6.06
N ALA A 35 -10.21 7.14 -5.65
CA ALA A 35 -9.12 7.49 -6.55
C ALA A 35 -8.65 6.28 -7.36
N ASP A 36 -8.46 5.13 -6.72
CA ASP A 36 -8.06 3.88 -7.37
C ASP A 36 -9.09 3.44 -8.42
N THR A 37 -10.39 3.53 -8.09
CA THR A 37 -11.48 3.20 -9.02
C THR A 37 -11.46 4.11 -10.26
N ALA A 38 -11.01 5.36 -10.11
CA ALA A 38 -10.93 6.30 -11.22
C ALA A 38 -9.67 6.13 -12.09
N ASP A 39 -8.64 5.44 -11.60
CA ASP A 39 -7.34 5.29 -12.26
C ASP A 39 -7.11 3.83 -12.72
N HIS A 40 -7.77 3.45 -13.81
CA HIS A 40 -7.69 2.10 -14.37
C HIS A 40 -6.30 1.74 -14.91
N ASP A 41 -5.55 2.72 -15.40
CA ASP A 41 -4.19 2.50 -15.91
C ASP A 41 -3.25 2.12 -14.77
N LEU A 42 -3.37 2.80 -13.62
CA LEU A 42 -2.65 2.43 -12.41
C LEU A 42 -3.01 1.01 -11.95
N MET A 43 -4.29 0.64 -11.93
CA MET A 43 -4.72 -0.72 -11.55
C MET A 43 -4.12 -1.79 -12.46
N THR A 44 -4.16 -1.56 -13.77
CA THR A 44 -3.55 -2.48 -14.76
C THR A 44 -2.04 -2.62 -14.54
N PHE A 45 -1.35 -1.53 -14.24
CA PHE A 45 0.07 -1.55 -13.94
C PHE A 45 0.38 -2.34 -12.66
N LEU A 46 -0.40 -2.16 -11.60
CA LEU A 46 -0.20 -2.86 -10.32
C LEU A 46 -0.45 -4.38 -10.46
N ASP A 47 -1.48 -4.79 -11.20
CA ASP A 47 -1.75 -6.21 -11.47
C ASP A 47 -0.59 -6.88 -12.23
N ALA A 48 -0.04 -6.19 -13.22
CA ALA A 48 1.13 -6.67 -13.96
C ALA A 48 2.37 -6.78 -13.05
N ALA A 49 2.63 -5.76 -12.21
CA ALA A 49 3.73 -5.77 -11.27
C ALA A 49 3.60 -6.87 -10.20
N LEU A 50 2.38 -7.16 -9.74
CA LEU A 50 2.12 -8.25 -8.79
C LEU A 50 2.43 -9.61 -9.43
N SER A 51 1.99 -9.82 -10.67
CA SER A 51 2.28 -11.04 -11.44
C SER A 51 3.78 -11.27 -11.60
N ASP A 52 4.55 -10.20 -11.85
CA ASP A 52 6.01 -10.27 -11.94
C ASP A 52 6.66 -10.70 -10.62
N VAL A 53 6.16 -10.22 -9.47
CA VAL A 53 6.67 -10.59 -8.14
C VAL A 53 6.39 -12.06 -7.84
N GLU A 54 5.18 -12.56 -8.12
CA GLU A 54 4.82 -13.96 -7.91
C GLU A 54 5.70 -14.89 -8.77
N SER A 55 5.94 -14.52 -10.03
CA SER A 55 6.81 -15.27 -10.94
C SER A 55 8.30 -15.27 -10.54
N ALA A 56 8.72 -14.36 -9.66
CA ALA A 56 10.07 -14.27 -9.13
C ALA A 56 10.27 -15.12 -7.87
N ASP A 57 9.22 -15.39 -7.09
CA ASP A 57 9.27 -16.24 -5.90
C ASP A 57 9.21 -17.75 -6.25
N GLU A 58 8.66 -18.08 -7.43
CA GLU A 58 8.59 -19.46 -7.96
C GLU A 58 9.89 -19.94 -8.65
N ARG A 59 10.94 -19.11 -8.70
CA ARG A 59 12.17 -19.34 -9.47
C ARG A 59 13.41 -19.50 -8.59
#